data_AF-A0A843MJX8-F1
#
_entry.id   AF-A0A843MJX8-F1
#
_cell.length_a   1.000
_cell.length_b   1.000
_cell.length_c   1.000
_cell.angle_alpha   90.00
_cell.angle_beta   90.00
_cell.angle_gamma   90.00
#
_symmetry.space_group_name_H-M   'P 1'
#
loop_
_entity.id
_entity.type
_entity.pdbx_description
1 polymer ?
#
loop_
_entity_poly.entity_id
_entity_poly.type
_entity_poly.pdbx_seq_one_letter_code
_entity_poly.pdbx_strand_id
1 'polypeptide(L)'
;VQDEPVTLPIHYDPEKIVPVDYFKPAAVAVIGASDDKTKMGYAAFHNLLQFTGPVYPVNNTREEIQGRKCYPSISAIPGHVDMVVLTIPAKFVPSTIEECGQKGVKMAVIITAGFKEMNEEGRALEAKVVEIARKYGVRIVGPNCLGLILPPYKLDTTYVAASPLPGDIAFISQSGAMANAVVGMSLTKGQELGFSEVVSVGNQCDLDYLDYLGYAANDPHTKSIILYVEEIKNGVAFMEMAREITKKKPIIAIKAGSSKRGQAAAASHTGSLSGAYEVYMEAFRKCGVIAVTTVPEAFQCAKIMGALKKPLYGKRAVVITNAGGFAVLSNDYAERRGIDIVDIPEHLIKEMDTFLPEFWNRNNPVDLLGDADEARFRGVLDVLTREENETLWDIAVIITFPNKVLSPEQVGQVLIDYQKKSENLVVGSFIGGDCLQPGVDLAREHDIPVFDELEFVYRTLGLMTKNIIRK
;
A
#
# COMPACT_ATOMS: atom_id res chain seq x y z
N VAL A 1 0.24 4.60 -41.37
CA VAL A 1 0.25 3.12 -41.38
C VAL A 1 1.67 2.68 -41.12
N GLN A 2 1.98 2.39 -39.87
CA GLN A 2 3.15 1.58 -39.49
C GLN A 2 2.53 0.31 -38.90
N ASP A 3 2.31 -0.67 -39.77
CA ASP A 3 1.62 -1.94 -39.49
C ASP A 3 2.60 -3.05 -39.09
N GLU A 4 3.73 -2.70 -38.46
CA GLU A 4 4.59 -3.69 -37.83
C GLU A 4 4.56 -3.48 -36.31
N PRO A 5 4.18 -4.50 -35.51
CA PRO A 5 4.27 -4.42 -34.07
C PRO A 5 5.74 -4.26 -33.71
N VAL A 6 6.13 -3.06 -33.28
CA VAL A 6 7.44 -2.80 -32.70
C VAL A 6 7.57 -3.72 -31.50
N THR A 7 8.40 -4.76 -31.65
CA THR A 7 8.81 -5.59 -30.52
C THR A 7 9.72 -4.71 -29.68
N LEU A 8 9.15 -4.07 -28.65
CA LEU A 8 9.95 -3.32 -27.68
C LEU A 8 10.94 -4.30 -27.05
N PRO A 9 12.22 -3.93 -26.88
CA PRO A 9 13.15 -4.73 -26.11
C PRO A 9 12.53 -5.04 -24.75
N ILE A 10 12.73 -6.26 -24.23
CA ILE A 10 12.41 -6.54 -22.83
C ILE A 10 13.30 -5.61 -21.98
N HIS A 11 12.70 -4.59 -21.36
CA HIS A 11 13.43 -3.62 -20.53
C HIS A 11 13.50 -4.06 -19.07
N TYR A 12 12.61 -4.96 -18.66
CA TYR A 12 12.64 -5.64 -17.38
C TYR A 12 13.59 -6.84 -17.39
N ASP A 13 14.65 -6.78 -16.59
CA ASP A 13 15.61 -7.87 -16.42
C ASP A 13 15.46 -8.45 -15.00
N PRO A 14 14.79 -9.60 -14.83
CA PRO A 14 14.58 -10.22 -13.52
C PRO A 14 15.89 -10.54 -12.79
N GLU A 15 16.98 -10.78 -13.53
CA GLU A 15 18.29 -11.09 -12.95
C GLU A 15 18.96 -9.87 -12.31
N LYS A 16 18.49 -8.65 -12.63
CA LYS A 16 18.95 -7.40 -12.01
C LYS A 16 18.20 -7.06 -10.72
N ILE A 17 17.03 -7.66 -10.51
CA ILE A 17 16.26 -7.49 -9.27
C ILE A 17 17.01 -8.15 -8.12
N VAL A 18 17.15 -7.42 -7.01
CA VAL A 18 17.79 -7.96 -5.82
C VAL A 18 17.06 -9.24 -5.35
N PRO A 19 17.79 -10.31 -4.96
CA PRO A 19 17.16 -11.51 -4.43
C PRO A 19 16.29 -11.20 -3.22
N VAL A 20 15.08 -11.79 -3.16
CA VAL A 20 14.10 -11.60 -2.08
C VAL A 20 14.71 -11.89 -0.70
N ASP A 21 15.62 -12.87 -0.62
CA ASP A 21 16.27 -13.27 0.64
C ASP A 21 17.19 -12.18 1.21
N TYR A 22 17.66 -11.21 0.41
CA TYR A 22 18.49 -10.12 0.92
C TYR A 22 17.72 -9.19 1.86
N PHE A 23 16.39 -9.14 1.73
CA PHE A 23 15.51 -8.40 2.64
C PHE A 23 15.27 -9.14 3.96
N LYS A 24 15.67 -10.41 4.07
CA LYS A 24 15.50 -11.26 5.25
C LYS A 24 16.88 -11.62 5.84
N PRO A 25 17.64 -10.64 6.33
CA PRO A 25 18.98 -10.89 6.87
C PRO A 25 18.91 -11.84 8.07
N ALA A 26 19.97 -12.61 8.31
CA ALA A 26 20.12 -13.38 9.55
C ALA A 26 20.79 -12.54 10.63
N ALA A 27 21.70 -11.61 10.27
CA ALA A 27 22.38 -10.70 11.17
C ALA A 27 22.48 -9.26 10.63
N VAL A 28 22.32 -8.28 11.52
CA VAL A 28 22.31 -6.85 11.18
C VAL A 28 23.36 -6.09 12.01
N ALA A 29 24.01 -5.07 11.42
CA ALA A 29 24.85 -4.14 12.18
C ALA A 29 24.45 -2.68 11.95
N VAL A 30 24.60 -1.84 12.97
CA VAL A 30 24.34 -0.39 12.89
C VAL A 30 25.66 0.37 13.03
N ILE A 31 26.13 0.93 11.93
CA ILE A 31 27.35 1.72 11.85
C ILE A 31 26.99 3.19 12.09
N GLY A 32 27.52 3.74 13.18
CA GLY A 32 27.08 5.02 13.73
C GLY A 32 26.08 4.87 14.87
N ALA A 33 25.95 3.67 15.45
CA ALA A 33 25.16 3.43 16.66
C ALA A 33 25.58 4.38 17.80
N SER A 34 24.63 4.74 18.65
CA SER A 34 24.85 5.68 19.77
C SER A 34 23.92 5.42 20.95
N ASP A 35 24.31 5.89 22.14
CA ASP A 35 23.43 6.01 23.32
C ASP A 35 22.74 7.38 23.41
N ASP A 36 23.11 8.31 22.54
CA ASP A 36 22.49 9.63 22.48
C ASP A 36 21.13 9.54 21.80
N LYS A 37 20.07 9.67 22.61
CA LYS A 37 18.66 9.57 22.18
C LYS A 37 18.26 10.55 21.08
N THR A 38 19.06 11.59 20.84
CA THR A 38 18.80 12.57 19.78
C THR A 38 19.33 12.16 18.41
N LYS A 39 20.15 11.10 18.33
CA LYS A 39 20.79 10.65 17.09
C LYS A 39 19.98 9.56 16.39
N MET A 40 19.94 9.61 15.07
CA MET A 40 19.34 8.56 14.23
C MET A 40 19.95 7.18 14.51
N GLY A 41 21.26 7.10 14.75
CA GLY A 41 21.94 5.85 15.09
C GLY A 41 21.54 5.25 16.44
N TYR A 42 21.05 6.05 17.39
CA TYR A 42 20.41 5.51 18.60
C TYR A 42 19.08 4.86 18.24
N ALA A 43 18.22 5.59 17.52
CA ALA A 43 16.87 5.13 17.19
C ALA A 43 16.89 3.87 16.30
N ALA A 44 17.72 3.84 15.25
CA ALA A 44 17.88 2.67 14.38
C ALA A 44 18.38 1.44 15.13
N PHE A 45 19.36 1.59 16.02
CA PHE A 45 19.80 0.47 16.85
C PHE A 45 18.73 0.02 17.84
N HIS A 46 18.01 0.97 18.44
CA HIS A 46 16.93 0.70 19.38
C HIS A 46 15.79 -0.10 18.76
N ASN A 47 15.34 0.30 17.56
CA ASN A 47 14.27 -0.36 16.83
C ASN A 47 14.68 -1.79 16.44
N LEU A 48 15.93 -1.99 16.02
CA LEU A 48 16.49 -3.31 15.73
C LEU A 48 16.64 -4.21 16.95
N LEU A 49 16.53 -3.74 18.20
CA LEU A 49 16.56 -4.64 19.36
C LEU A 49 15.37 -5.61 19.40
N GLN A 50 14.30 -5.33 18.63
CA GLN A 50 13.16 -6.23 18.45
C GLN A 50 13.42 -7.34 17.42
N PHE A 51 14.46 -7.18 16.58
CA PHE A 51 14.84 -8.16 15.58
C PHE A 51 15.29 -9.47 16.24
N THR A 52 14.92 -10.60 15.64
CA THR A 52 15.13 -11.92 16.25
C THR A 52 16.54 -12.47 16.05
N GLY A 53 17.26 -11.99 15.04
CA GLY A 53 18.65 -12.35 14.79
C GLY A 53 19.67 -11.48 15.55
N PRO A 54 20.97 -11.76 15.42
CA PRO A 54 22.02 -10.95 16.02
C PRO A 54 22.02 -9.51 15.47
N VAL A 55 22.10 -8.55 16.40
CA VAL A 55 22.27 -7.12 16.08
C VAL A 55 23.53 -6.60 16.75
N TYR A 56 24.38 -5.94 15.95
CA TYR A 56 25.70 -5.45 16.37
C TYR A 56 25.79 -3.91 16.27
N PRO A 57 26.03 -3.19 17.38
CA PRO A 57 26.35 -1.78 17.31
C PRO A 57 27.83 -1.59 16.90
N VAL A 58 28.07 -0.66 15.99
CA VAL A 58 29.42 -0.32 15.51
C VAL A 58 29.69 1.17 15.76
N ASN A 59 30.68 1.44 16.59
CA ASN A 59 31.15 2.77 16.98
C ASN A 59 32.62 2.68 17.43
N ASN A 60 33.47 3.56 16.91
CA ASN A 60 34.92 3.54 17.16
C ASN A 60 35.34 4.11 18.53
N THR A 61 34.42 4.65 19.33
CA THR A 61 34.71 5.29 20.62
C THR A 61 34.07 4.61 21.83
N ARG A 62 33.17 3.65 21.61
CA ARG A 62 32.35 3.04 22.67
C ARG A 62 32.56 1.53 22.70
N GLU A 63 32.67 0.96 23.89
CA GLU A 63 32.76 -0.48 24.10
C GLU A 63 31.39 -1.16 24.26
N GLU A 64 30.37 -0.38 24.64
CA GLU A 64 28.98 -0.83 24.81
C GLU A 64 28.01 0.27 24.35
N ILE A 65 26.89 -0.13 23.73
CA ILE A 65 25.78 0.75 23.34
C ILE A 65 24.47 0.03 23.64
N GLN A 66 23.55 0.69 24.35
CA GLN A 66 22.24 0.19 24.77
C GLN A 66 22.29 -1.25 25.34
N GLY A 67 23.27 -1.54 26.19
CA GLY A 67 23.43 -2.86 26.84
C GLY A 67 24.05 -3.95 25.95
N ARG A 68 24.60 -3.59 24.79
CA ARG A 68 25.17 -4.53 23.81
C ARG A 68 26.62 -4.19 23.53
N LYS A 69 27.47 -5.22 23.47
CA LYS A 69 28.88 -5.08 23.10
C LYS A 69 29.01 -4.36 21.76
N CYS A 70 29.75 -3.27 21.75
CA CYS A 70 30.01 -2.44 20.59
C CYS A 70 31.36 -2.78 19.97
N TYR A 71 31.41 -2.74 18.64
CA TYR A 71 32.60 -3.05 17.87
C TYR A 71 33.16 -1.77 17.23
N PRO A 72 34.50 -1.61 17.17
CA PRO A 72 35.10 -0.39 16.62
C PRO A 72 34.93 -0.28 15.10
N SER A 73 34.73 -1.40 14.41
CA SER A 73 34.49 -1.48 12.97
C SER A 73 33.68 -2.73 12.61
N ILE A 74 33.17 -2.81 11.38
CA ILE A 74 32.39 -3.97 10.92
C ILE A 74 33.27 -5.23 10.83
N SER A 75 34.55 -5.08 10.50
CA SER A 75 35.51 -6.19 10.41
C SER A 75 35.75 -6.88 11.76
N ALA A 76 35.66 -6.13 12.86
CA ALA A 76 35.91 -6.64 14.21
C ALA A 76 34.80 -7.56 14.75
N ILE A 77 33.65 -7.65 14.07
CA ILE A 77 32.56 -8.55 14.45
C ILE A 77 32.99 -9.99 14.15
N PRO A 78 32.99 -10.94 15.10
CA PRO A 78 33.48 -12.30 14.87
C PRO A 78 32.57 -13.14 13.94
N GLY A 79 31.31 -12.74 13.76
CA GLY A 79 30.31 -13.43 12.94
C GLY A 79 30.11 -12.85 11.53
N HIS A 80 29.13 -13.39 10.82
CA HIS A 80 28.62 -12.82 9.57
C HIS A 80 27.69 -11.63 9.87
N VAL A 81 27.57 -10.74 8.90
CA VAL A 81 26.61 -9.64 8.89
C VAL A 81 26.06 -9.56 7.48
N ASP A 82 24.75 -9.73 7.31
CA ASP A 82 24.12 -9.73 5.99
C ASP A 82 23.69 -8.32 5.58
N MET A 83 23.26 -7.53 6.56
CA MET A 83 22.76 -6.17 6.36
C MET A 83 23.43 -5.19 7.32
N VAL A 84 23.75 -4.00 6.81
CA VAL A 84 24.26 -2.88 7.61
C VAL A 84 23.38 -1.65 7.48
N VAL A 85 23.23 -0.90 8.57
CA VAL A 85 22.55 0.41 8.59
C VAL A 85 23.59 1.49 8.87
N LEU A 86 23.71 2.47 7.98
CA LEU A 86 24.70 3.55 8.08
C LEU A 86 24.02 4.86 8.47
N THR A 87 24.44 5.40 9.62
CA THR A 87 24.03 6.73 10.13
C THR A 87 25.24 7.63 10.40
N ILE A 88 26.30 7.48 9.60
CA ILE A 88 27.58 8.22 9.72
C ILE A 88 27.65 9.37 8.70
N PRO A 89 28.50 10.40 8.89
CA PRO A 89 28.66 11.47 7.92
C PRO A 89 29.00 10.97 6.50
N ALA A 90 28.40 11.57 5.47
CA ALA A 90 28.47 11.10 4.07
C ALA A 90 29.90 10.84 3.56
N LYS A 91 30.86 11.70 3.94
CA LYS A 91 32.27 11.56 3.52
C LYS A 91 32.94 10.25 3.93
N PHE A 92 32.44 9.57 4.97
CA PHE A 92 32.98 8.30 5.45
C PHE A 92 32.28 7.07 4.84
N VAL A 93 31.12 7.26 4.20
CA VAL A 93 30.32 6.18 3.64
C VAL A 93 31.09 5.35 2.60
N PRO A 94 31.86 5.92 1.64
CA PRO A 94 32.61 5.12 0.66
C PRO A 94 33.57 4.11 1.30
N SER A 95 34.38 4.54 2.27
CA SER A 95 35.32 3.65 2.98
C SER A 95 34.60 2.59 3.81
N THR A 96 33.48 2.95 4.43
CA THR A 96 32.69 2.00 5.21
C THR A 96 32.04 0.94 4.32
N ILE A 97 31.55 1.31 3.13
CA ILE A 97 30.98 0.36 2.16
C ILE A 97 32.05 -0.61 1.64
N GLU A 98 33.28 -0.14 1.43
CA GLU A 98 34.40 -1.03 1.11
C GLU A 98 34.67 -2.05 2.23
N GLU A 99 34.70 -1.61 3.49
CA GLU A 99 34.87 -2.52 4.63
C GLU A 99 33.71 -3.53 4.74
N CYS A 100 32.47 -3.08 4.51
CA CYS A 100 31.30 -3.96 4.47
C CYS A 100 31.40 -5.00 3.35
N GLY A 101 31.86 -4.59 2.17
CA GLY A 101 32.10 -5.48 1.04
C GLY A 101 33.15 -6.55 1.35
N GLN A 102 34.27 -6.17 1.99
CA GLN A 102 35.30 -7.11 2.43
C GLN A 102 34.78 -8.10 3.49
N LYS A 103 33.84 -7.66 4.34
CA LYS A 103 33.17 -8.51 5.33
C LYS A 103 32.15 -9.47 4.72
N GLY A 104 31.76 -9.26 3.45
CA GLY A 104 30.77 -10.07 2.75
C GLY A 104 29.32 -9.65 2.97
N VAL A 105 29.10 -8.41 3.46
CA VAL A 105 27.76 -7.82 3.61
C VAL A 105 27.03 -7.80 2.27
N LYS A 106 25.74 -8.11 2.28
CA LYS A 106 24.92 -8.19 1.06
C LYS A 106 24.15 -6.89 0.81
N MET A 107 23.67 -6.25 1.87
CA MET A 107 22.84 -5.05 1.77
C MET A 107 23.29 -3.94 2.72
N ALA A 108 23.33 -2.71 2.22
CA ALA A 108 23.61 -1.51 3.00
C ALA A 108 22.45 -0.52 2.93
N VAL A 109 21.83 -0.25 4.07
CA VAL A 109 20.81 0.79 4.24
C VAL A 109 21.50 2.08 4.63
N ILE A 110 21.55 3.05 3.72
CA ILE A 110 22.24 4.31 3.94
C ILE A 110 21.20 5.39 4.28
N ILE A 111 20.99 5.62 5.58
CA ILE A 111 20.09 6.68 6.07
C ILE A 111 20.68 8.05 5.78
N THR A 112 22.01 8.17 5.87
CA THR A 112 22.77 9.39 5.68
C THR A 112 22.37 10.16 4.42
N ALA A 113 22.09 11.46 4.59
CA ALA A 113 21.98 12.46 3.52
C ALA A 113 23.34 13.14 3.25
N GLY A 114 23.41 14.02 2.26
CA GLY A 114 24.61 14.72 1.81
C GLY A 114 25.15 14.24 0.45
N PHE A 115 24.28 13.69 -0.40
CA PHE A 115 24.65 13.07 -1.69
C PHE A 115 24.07 13.86 -2.87
N LYS A 116 23.54 13.20 -3.91
CA LYS A 116 23.13 13.84 -5.17
C LYS A 116 22.10 14.97 -4.99
N GLU A 117 21.34 14.93 -3.90
CA GLU A 117 20.30 15.92 -3.56
C GLU A 117 20.88 17.28 -3.15
N MET A 118 22.16 17.34 -2.80
CA MET A 118 22.81 18.58 -2.37
C MET A 118 23.36 19.38 -3.55
N ASN A 119 24.29 18.79 -4.30
CA ASN A 119 25.07 19.44 -5.37
C ASN A 119 25.88 18.40 -6.19
N GLU A 120 26.72 18.89 -7.10
CA GLU A 120 27.57 18.04 -7.96
C GLU A 120 28.64 17.25 -7.19
N GLU A 121 29.19 17.79 -6.10
CA GLU A 121 30.14 17.05 -5.24
C GLU A 121 29.45 15.87 -4.55
N GLY A 122 28.22 16.08 -4.08
CA GLY A 122 27.38 15.02 -3.51
C GLY A 122 26.99 13.97 -4.54
N ARG A 123 26.76 14.36 -5.80
CA ARG A 123 26.54 13.42 -6.92
C ARG A 123 27.78 12.55 -7.19
N ALA A 124 28.97 13.16 -7.21
CA ALA A 124 30.23 12.42 -7.37
C ALA A 124 30.49 11.46 -6.19
N LEU A 125 30.14 11.89 -4.97
CA LEU A 125 30.24 11.03 -3.78
C LEU A 125 29.29 9.83 -3.86
N GLU A 126 28.05 10.03 -4.30
CA GLU A 126 27.07 8.94 -4.50
C GLU A 126 27.56 7.95 -5.55
N ALA A 127 28.08 8.44 -6.69
CA ALA A 127 28.63 7.59 -7.74
C ALA A 127 29.79 6.73 -7.24
N LYS A 128 30.67 7.29 -6.40
CA LYS A 128 31.76 6.54 -5.76
C LYS A 128 31.25 5.45 -4.82
N VAL A 129 30.20 5.72 -4.06
CA VAL A 129 29.57 4.71 -3.20
C VAL A 129 29.02 3.54 -4.03
N VAL A 130 28.30 3.83 -5.12
CA VAL A 130 27.76 2.81 -6.02
C VAL A 130 28.86 2.00 -6.71
N GLU A 131 29.93 2.64 -7.16
CA GLU A 131 31.10 1.98 -7.76
C GLU A 131 31.71 0.94 -6.80
N ILE A 132 31.97 1.35 -5.56
CA ILE A 132 32.56 0.47 -4.53
C ILE A 132 31.58 -0.66 -4.19
N ALA A 133 30.29 -0.36 -4.02
CA ALA A 133 29.29 -1.36 -3.70
C ALA A 133 29.22 -2.45 -4.78
N ARG A 134 29.20 -2.05 -6.06
CA ARG A 134 29.24 -2.98 -7.20
C ARG A 134 30.50 -3.86 -7.22
N LYS A 135 31.68 -3.29 -6.92
CA LYS A 135 32.95 -4.04 -6.86
C LYS A 135 32.88 -5.22 -5.88
N TYR A 136 32.16 -5.08 -4.78
CA TYR A 136 32.04 -6.12 -3.75
C TYR A 136 30.69 -6.86 -3.74
N GLY A 137 29.77 -6.53 -4.66
CA GLY A 137 28.43 -7.13 -4.72
C GLY A 137 27.51 -6.72 -3.56
N VAL A 138 27.77 -5.55 -2.95
CA VAL A 138 26.88 -4.94 -1.94
C VAL A 138 25.76 -4.20 -2.66
N ARG A 139 24.52 -4.42 -2.24
CA ARG A 139 23.34 -3.70 -2.74
C ARG A 139 22.96 -2.55 -1.79
N ILE A 140 22.47 -1.44 -2.32
CA ILE A 140 22.22 -0.21 -1.53
C ILE A 140 20.74 0.17 -1.51
N VAL A 141 20.20 0.37 -0.30
CA VAL A 141 18.94 1.08 -0.04
C VAL A 141 19.25 2.54 0.26
N GLY A 142 18.59 3.47 -0.44
CA GLY A 142 18.84 4.92 -0.34
C GLY A 142 19.87 5.44 -1.37
N PRO A 143 20.84 6.30 -0.98
CA PRO A 143 20.99 6.93 0.33
C PRO A 143 19.87 7.95 0.61
N ASN A 144 20.03 8.77 1.66
CA ASN A 144 19.05 9.79 2.03
C ASN A 144 17.63 9.21 2.16
N CYS A 145 17.50 8.20 3.01
CA CYS A 145 16.27 7.47 3.20
C CYS A 145 15.94 7.31 4.68
N LEU A 146 14.69 6.94 4.97
CA LEU A 146 14.30 6.51 6.31
C LEU A 146 14.84 5.10 6.63
N GLY A 147 15.06 4.27 5.61
CA GLY A 147 15.35 2.83 5.72
C GLY A 147 14.14 1.98 5.33
N LEU A 148 14.11 0.74 5.83
CA LEU A 148 13.03 -0.22 5.59
C LEU A 148 12.54 -0.85 6.91
N ILE A 149 11.27 -1.22 6.92
CA ILE A 149 10.60 -1.93 8.00
C ILE A 149 9.89 -3.14 7.39
N LEU A 150 10.16 -4.34 7.92
CA LEU A 150 9.42 -5.55 7.63
C LEU A 150 8.80 -6.04 8.95
N PRO A 151 7.60 -5.55 9.32
CA PRO A 151 7.01 -5.87 10.62
C PRO A 151 6.82 -7.37 10.89
N PRO A 152 6.42 -8.23 9.92
CA PRO A 152 6.34 -9.67 10.14
C PRO A 152 7.67 -10.31 10.57
N TYR A 153 8.80 -9.71 10.21
CA TYR A 153 10.15 -10.18 10.53
C TYR A 153 10.79 -9.42 11.70
N LYS A 154 10.06 -8.47 12.31
CA LYS A 154 10.56 -7.54 13.34
C LYS A 154 11.86 -6.83 12.91
N LEU A 155 12.03 -6.61 11.61
CA LEU A 155 13.16 -5.88 11.06
C LEU A 155 12.73 -4.43 10.89
N ASP A 156 13.31 -3.52 11.67
CA ASP A 156 13.08 -2.08 11.54
C ASP A 156 14.42 -1.36 11.53
N THR A 157 14.90 -1.04 10.33
CA THR A 157 16.21 -0.37 10.15
C THR A 157 16.11 1.15 10.29
N THR A 158 14.97 1.68 10.72
CA THR A 158 14.63 3.10 10.61
C THR A 158 14.76 3.82 11.95
N TYR A 159 14.51 5.12 11.94
CA TYR A 159 14.46 5.97 13.14
C TYR A 159 13.03 6.45 13.45
N VAL A 160 12.00 5.69 13.07
CA VAL A 160 10.61 5.97 13.48
C VAL A 160 10.49 5.87 15.00
N ALA A 161 9.53 6.61 15.59
CA ALA A 161 9.32 6.62 17.04
C ALA A 161 8.81 5.27 17.58
N ALA A 162 8.05 4.54 16.77
CA ALA A 162 7.55 3.21 17.09
C ALA A 162 7.35 2.42 15.78
N SER A 163 7.75 1.15 15.79
CA SER A 163 7.53 0.25 14.65
C SER A 163 6.02 0.00 14.45
N PRO A 164 5.53 -0.04 13.21
CA PRO A 164 4.13 -0.33 12.93
C PRO A 164 3.79 -1.80 13.19
N LEU A 165 2.49 -2.09 13.24
CA LEU A 165 1.99 -3.47 13.39
C LEU A 165 2.20 -4.29 12.10
N PRO A 166 2.35 -5.62 12.20
CA PRO A 166 2.28 -6.49 11.04
C PRO A 166 0.89 -6.47 10.40
N GLY A 167 0.87 -6.51 9.06
CA GLY A 167 -0.34 -6.63 8.26
C GLY A 167 0.00 -6.94 6.80
N ASP A 168 -0.83 -6.48 5.88
CA ASP A 168 -0.82 -6.93 4.49
C ASP A 168 -0.64 -5.82 3.44
N ILE A 169 -0.31 -4.61 3.89
CA ILE A 169 -0.03 -3.46 3.03
C ILE A 169 1.48 -3.28 2.88
N ALA A 170 1.98 -3.22 1.65
CA ALA A 170 3.31 -2.73 1.34
C ALA A 170 3.24 -1.23 1.07
N PHE A 171 3.99 -0.41 1.81
CA PHE A 171 4.06 1.04 1.58
C PHE A 171 5.47 1.45 1.13
N ILE A 172 5.61 1.81 -0.14
CA ILE A 172 6.90 2.12 -0.77
C ILE A 172 6.91 3.61 -1.15
N SER A 173 7.77 4.41 -0.52
CA SER A 173 7.77 5.86 -0.65
C SER A 173 9.15 6.41 -0.96
N GLN A 174 9.24 7.29 -1.96
CA GLN A 174 10.46 8.06 -2.19
C GLN A 174 10.71 9.09 -1.08
N SER A 175 9.65 9.61 -0.45
CA SER A 175 9.76 10.55 0.66
C SER A 175 9.86 9.80 1.99
N GLY A 176 11.01 9.93 2.67
CA GLY A 176 11.21 9.37 4.01
C GLY A 176 10.32 10.04 5.07
N ALA A 177 10.07 11.35 4.96
CA ALA A 177 9.15 12.05 5.86
C ALA A 177 7.70 11.56 5.71
N MET A 178 7.27 11.28 4.46
CA MET A 178 5.96 10.69 4.20
C MET A 178 5.85 9.28 4.81
N ALA A 179 6.86 8.43 4.62
CA ALA A 179 6.90 7.09 5.23
C ALA A 179 6.84 7.16 6.76
N ASN A 180 7.59 8.06 7.38
CA ASN A 180 7.58 8.25 8.83
C ASN A 180 6.20 8.72 9.34
N ALA A 181 5.59 9.70 8.67
CA ALA A 181 4.26 10.18 9.02
C ALA A 181 3.20 9.07 8.89
N VAL A 182 3.27 8.28 7.83
CA VAL A 182 2.39 7.14 7.59
C VAL A 182 2.51 6.06 8.66
N VAL A 183 3.73 5.73 9.09
CA VAL A 183 3.96 4.82 10.23
C VAL A 183 3.32 5.39 11.51
N GLY A 184 3.47 6.69 11.78
CA GLY A 184 2.78 7.33 12.88
C GLY A 184 1.25 7.22 12.79
N MET A 185 0.69 7.51 11.61
CA MET A 185 -0.75 7.41 11.36
C MET A 185 -1.28 5.98 11.56
N SER A 186 -0.53 4.97 11.15
CA SER A 186 -0.92 3.56 11.29
C SER A 186 -1.08 3.06 12.71
N LEU A 187 -0.52 3.79 13.68
CA LEU A 187 -0.59 3.45 15.10
C LEU A 187 -1.69 4.23 15.83
N THR A 188 -2.54 4.94 15.09
CA THR A 188 -3.69 5.65 15.66
C THR A 188 -4.67 4.64 16.24
N LYS A 189 -4.94 4.77 17.53
CA LYS A 189 -5.83 3.88 18.28
C LYS A 189 -7.22 3.83 17.65
N GLY A 190 -7.71 2.63 17.33
CA GLY A 190 -9.01 2.39 16.68
C GLY A 190 -9.00 2.58 15.15
N GLN A 191 -7.85 2.92 14.57
CA GLN A 191 -7.65 3.05 13.12
C GLN A 191 -6.35 2.36 12.69
N GLU A 192 -5.92 1.37 13.45
CA GLU A 192 -4.62 0.71 13.25
C GLU A 192 -4.51 0.14 11.83
N LEU A 193 -3.33 0.30 11.24
CA LEU A 193 -2.97 -0.23 9.94
C LEU A 193 -1.75 -1.13 10.10
N GLY A 194 -1.86 -2.36 9.61
CA GLY A 194 -0.72 -3.26 9.57
C GLY A 194 -0.01 -3.18 8.22
N PHE A 195 1.31 -3.33 8.23
CA PHE A 195 2.12 -3.40 7.01
C PHE A 195 2.82 -4.75 6.87
N SER A 196 2.95 -5.22 5.64
CA SER A 196 3.90 -6.28 5.28
C SER A 196 5.31 -5.71 5.15
N GLU A 197 5.40 -4.49 4.58
CA GLU A 197 6.65 -3.73 4.48
C GLU A 197 6.39 -2.22 4.42
N VAL A 198 7.35 -1.45 4.92
CA VAL A 198 7.44 0.00 4.73
C VAL A 198 8.84 0.29 4.22
N VAL A 199 8.94 0.89 3.04
CA VAL A 199 10.23 1.19 2.40
C VAL A 199 10.33 2.68 2.11
N SER A 200 11.44 3.29 2.54
CA SER A 200 11.87 4.57 2.02
C SER A 200 12.95 4.38 0.97
N VAL A 201 12.60 4.69 -0.28
CA VAL A 201 13.46 4.47 -1.46
C VAL A 201 14.62 5.48 -1.49
N GLY A 202 14.38 6.71 -1.03
CA GLY A 202 15.38 7.79 -1.00
C GLY A 202 15.87 8.17 -2.40
N ASN A 203 17.18 8.32 -2.55
CA ASN A 203 17.82 8.71 -3.81
C ASN A 203 17.79 7.61 -4.89
N GLN A 204 17.46 6.37 -4.51
CA GLN A 204 17.42 5.21 -5.41
C GLN A 204 18.76 4.96 -6.13
N CYS A 205 19.92 5.13 -5.47
CA CYS A 205 21.21 5.10 -6.18
C CYS A 205 21.58 3.71 -6.74
N ASP A 206 21.04 2.65 -6.13
CA ASP A 206 21.14 1.27 -6.58
C ASP A 206 19.75 0.62 -6.64
N LEU A 207 19.15 0.28 -5.48
CA LEU A 207 17.77 -0.25 -5.46
C LEU A 207 16.76 0.85 -5.80
N ASP A 208 15.80 0.51 -6.64
CA ASP A 208 14.69 1.38 -7.01
C ASP A 208 13.33 0.70 -6.83
N TYR A 209 12.25 1.36 -7.28
CA TYR A 209 10.90 0.79 -7.18
C TYR A 209 10.76 -0.62 -7.72
N LEU A 210 11.52 -1.02 -8.73
CA LEU A 210 11.44 -2.35 -9.33
C LEU A 210 11.90 -3.43 -8.32
N ASP A 211 12.96 -3.16 -7.55
CA ASP A 211 13.45 -4.10 -6.55
C ASP A 211 12.40 -4.33 -5.45
N TYR A 212 11.83 -3.25 -4.92
CA TYR A 212 10.84 -3.31 -3.85
C TYR A 212 9.50 -3.89 -4.34
N LEU A 213 9.06 -3.54 -5.55
CA LEU A 213 7.90 -4.19 -6.17
C LEU A 213 8.14 -5.68 -6.44
N GLY A 214 9.36 -6.06 -6.82
CA GLY A 214 9.75 -7.45 -6.97
C GLY A 214 9.64 -8.23 -5.66
N TYR A 215 10.06 -7.63 -4.54
CA TYR A 215 9.84 -8.19 -3.21
C TYR A 215 8.34 -8.27 -2.86
N ALA A 216 7.62 -7.15 -2.93
CA ALA A 216 6.18 -7.05 -2.61
C ALA A 216 5.32 -8.05 -3.41
N ALA A 217 5.67 -8.27 -4.68
CA ALA A 217 4.98 -9.21 -5.56
C ALA A 217 5.10 -10.65 -5.07
N ASN A 218 6.26 -11.02 -4.52
CA ASN A 218 6.58 -12.39 -4.10
C ASN A 218 6.35 -12.63 -2.61
N ASP A 219 6.18 -11.59 -1.79
CA ASP A 219 5.92 -11.73 -0.36
C ASP A 219 4.50 -12.27 -0.09
N PRO A 220 4.31 -13.41 0.58
CA PRO A 220 2.98 -13.93 0.89
C PRO A 220 2.18 -13.04 1.86
N HIS A 221 2.84 -12.16 2.63
CA HIS A 221 2.14 -11.24 3.54
C HIS A 221 1.51 -10.06 2.80
N THR A 222 2.11 -9.58 1.71
CA THR A 222 1.58 -8.45 0.94
C THR A 222 0.33 -8.84 0.14
N LYS A 223 -0.82 -8.23 0.46
CA LYS A 223 -2.04 -8.28 -0.35
C LYS A 223 -2.24 -7.02 -1.19
N SER A 224 -1.72 -5.87 -0.77
CA SER A 224 -1.85 -4.61 -1.52
C SER A 224 -0.60 -3.76 -1.42
N ILE A 225 -0.36 -2.93 -2.46
CA ILE A 225 0.85 -2.12 -2.57
C ILE A 225 0.46 -0.65 -2.75
N ILE A 226 1.02 0.23 -1.92
CA ILE A 226 0.88 1.68 -2.03
C ILE A 226 2.24 2.28 -2.38
N LEU A 227 2.27 3.11 -3.41
CA LEU A 227 3.44 3.84 -3.88
C LEU A 227 3.25 5.34 -3.64
N TYR A 228 4.21 6.01 -3.00
CA TYR A 228 4.35 7.46 -3.08
C TYR A 228 5.52 7.78 -4.02
N VAL A 229 5.23 8.36 -5.18
CA VAL A 229 6.14 8.47 -6.32
C VAL A 229 6.47 9.93 -6.62
N GLU A 230 7.75 10.29 -6.62
CA GLU A 230 8.22 11.56 -7.20
C GLU A 230 8.82 11.32 -8.59
N GLU A 231 9.62 10.25 -8.73
CA GLU A 231 10.31 9.82 -9.95
C GLU A 231 10.42 8.29 -10.04
N ILE A 232 10.18 7.75 -11.23
CA ILE A 232 10.50 6.38 -11.64
C ILE A 232 11.61 6.44 -12.68
N LYS A 233 12.77 5.80 -12.41
CA LYS A 233 13.94 5.83 -13.29
C LYS A 233 13.74 5.07 -14.60
N ASN A 234 13.19 3.85 -14.53
CA ASN A 234 12.90 3.02 -15.70
C ASN A 234 11.39 2.83 -15.85
N GLY A 235 10.73 3.80 -16.49
CA GLY A 235 9.27 3.80 -16.66
C GLY A 235 8.74 2.61 -17.47
N VAL A 236 9.50 2.11 -18.46
CA VAL A 236 9.06 0.98 -19.29
C VAL A 236 9.05 -0.31 -18.47
N ALA A 237 10.16 -0.63 -17.79
CA ALA A 237 10.24 -1.80 -16.92
C ALA A 237 9.23 -1.73 -15.77
N PHE A 238 8.98 -0.53 -15.22
CA PHE A 238 7.94 -0.33 -14.21
C PHE A 238 6.55 -0.70 -14.76
N MET A 239 6.19 -0.23 -15.95
CA MET A 239 4.90 -0.55 -16.54
C MET A 239 4.75 -2.05 -16.85
N GLU A 240 5.82 -2.70 -17.32
CA GLU A 240 5.85 -4.15 -17.56
C GLU A 240 5.61 -4.93 -16.25
N MET A 241 6.40 -4.65 -15.21
CA MET A 241 6.28 -5.29 -13.91
C MET A 241 4.92 -5.01 -13.25
N ALA A 242 4.49 -3.75 -13.21
CA ALA A 242 3.23 -3.35 -12.60
C ALA A 242 2.03 -4.03 -13.27
N ARG A 243 2.06 -4.22 -14.60
CA ARG A 243 1.00 -4.93 -15.32
C ARG A 243 0.90 -6.40 -14.90
N GLU A 244 2.02 -7.06 -14.59
CA GLU A 244 1.99 -8.45 -14.11
C GLU A 244 1.56 -8.54 -12.64
N ILE A 245 2.02 -7.61 -11.80
CA ILE A 245 1.66 -7.57 -10.37
C ILE A 245 0.16 -7.30 -10.21
N THR A 246 -0.39 -6.32 -10.93
CA THR A 246 -1.81 -5.88 -10.81
C THR A 246 -2.82 -6.94 -11.19
N LYS A 247 -2.42 -8.03 -11.86
CA LYS A 247 -3.27 -9.20 -12.09
C LYS A 247 -3.59 -9.96 -10.80
N LYS A 248 -2.78 -9.81 -9.76
CA LYS A 248 -2.86 -10.56 -8.49
C LYS A 248 -2.95 -9.65 -7.28
N LYS A 249 -2.12 -8.61 -7.24
CA LYS A 249 -2.00 -7.69 -6.12
C LYS A 249 -2.23 -6.27 -6.62
N PRO A 250 -3.21 -5.54 -6.07
CA PRO A 250 -3.40 -4.16 -6.44
C PRO A 250 -2.18 -3.27 -6.16
N ILE A 251 -1.94 -2.31 -7.06
CA ILE A 251 -0.99 -1.22 -6.86
C ILE A 251 -1.75 0.10 -6.89
N ILE A 252 -1.60 0.88 -5.83
CA ILE A 252 -2.16 2.22 -5.66
C ILE A 252 -1.00 3.21 -5.64
N ALA A 253 -1.10 4.31 -6.38
CA ALA A 253 -0.01 5.28 -6.48
C ALA A 253 -0.49 6.71 -6.21
N ILE A 254 0.27 7.41 -5.37
CA ILE A 254 0.22 8.86 -5.20
C ILE A 254 1.39 9.45 -5.98
N LYS A 255 1.12 10.18 -7.06
CA LYS A 255 2.15 10.90 -7.82
C LYS A 255 2.29 12.31 -7.30
N ALA A 256 3.44 12.64 -6.71
CA ALA A 256 3.77 14.01 -6.35
C ALA A 256 4.01 14.88 -7.60
N GLY A 257 3.78 16.19 -7.49
CA GLY A 257 3.98 17.12 -8.60
C GLY A 257 2.83 17.15 -9.62
N SER A 258 1.58 17.19 -9.14
CA SER A 258 0.39 17.37 -10.00
C SER A 258 0.24 18.79 -10.56
N SER A 259 0.82 19.79 -9.89
CA SER A 259 0.81 21.19 -10.34
C SER A 259 2.19 21.63 -10.84
N LYS A 260 2.24 22.68 -11.67
CA LYS A 260 3.51 23.28 -12.13
C LYS A 260 4.45 23.61 -10.96
N ARG A 261 3.91 24.18 -9.87
CA ARG A 261 4.68 24.50 -8.66
C ARG A 261 5.14 23.23 -7.93
N GLY A 262 4.29 22.21 -7.87
CA GLY A 262 4.64 20.92 -7.28
C GLY A 262 5.73 20.19 -8.06
N GLN A 263 5.70 20.22 -9.39
CA GLN A 263 6.73 19.64 -10.26
C GLN A 263 8.08 20.32 -10.03
N ALA A 264 8.10 21.65 -9.98
CA ALA A 264 9.31 22.41 -9.69
C ALA A 264 9.86 22.08 -8.29
N ALA A 265 9.00 21.98 -7.27
CA ALA A 265 9.41 21.60 -5.93
C ALA A 265 10.00 20.18 -5.87
N ALA A 266 9.36 19.21 -6.53
CA ALA A 266 9.85 17.83 -6.60
C ALA A 266 11.20 17.73 -7.33
N ALA A 267 11.39 18.48 -8.42
CA ALA A 267 12.64 18.51 -9.16
C ALA A 267 13.80 19.07 -8.31
N SER A 268 13.58 20.17 -7.59
CA SER A 268 14.58 20.74 -6.70
C SER A 268 14.89 19.84 -5.50
N HIS A 269 13.91 19.07 -5.01
CA HIS A 269 14.06 18.18 -3.87
C HIS A 269 14.86 16.91 -4.20
N THR A 270 14.71 16.38 -5.42
CA THR A 270 15.33 15.11 -5.85
C THR A 270 16.63 15.30 -6.64
N GLY A 271 16.90 16.51 -7.12
CA GLY A 271 18.02 16.80 -8.01
C GLY A 271 17.87 16.20 -9.42
N SER A 272 16.64 15.84 -9.82
CA SER A 272 16.30 15.28 -11.13
C SER A 272 15.17 16.06 -11.81
N LEU A 273 15.03 15.89 -13.13
CA LEU A 273 13.95 16.52 -13.88
C LEU A 273 12.63 15.80 -13.59
N SER A 274 11.65 16.50 -13.02
CA SER A 274 10.34 15.89 -12.77
C SER A 274 9.64 15.57 -14.10
N GLY A 275 9.31 14.29 -14.30
CA GLY A 275 8.54 13.87 -15.49
C GLY A 275 7.12 14.43 -15.49
N ALA A 276 6.53 14.58 -16.68
CA ALA A 276 5.20 15.16 -16.85
C ALA A 276 4.12 14.34 -16.13
N TYR A 277 3.35 14.98 -15.25
CA TYR A 277 2.32 14.32 -14.44
C TYR A 277 1.32 13.51 -15.28
N GLU A 278 0.81 14.09 -16.38
CA GLU A 278 -0.16 13.41 -17.26
C GLU A 278 0.41 12.14 -17.91
N VAL A 279 1.71 12.10 -18.18
CA VAL A 279 2.37 10.90 -18.70
C VAL A 279 2.39 9.79 -17.64
N TYR A 280 2.62 10.13 -16.37
CA TYR A 280 2.51 9.17 -15.26
C TYR A 280 1.08 8.65 -15.10
N MET A 281 0.07 9.53 -15.19
CA MET A 281 -1.33 9.11 -15.06
C MET A 281 -1.73 8.12 -16.17
N GLU A 282 -1.34 8.40 -17.41
CA GLU A 282 -1.62 7.50 -18.52
C GLU A 282 -0.79 6.20 -18.45
N ALA A 283 0.46 6.28 -18.00
CA ALA A 283 1.29 5.09 -17.76
C ALA A 283 0.66 4.19 -16.69
N PHE A 284 0.26 4.75 -15.55
CA PHE A 284 -0.43 4.04 -14.47
C PHE A 284 -1.71 3.37 -14.96
N ARG A 285 -2.55 4.10 -15.69
CA ARG A 285 -3.78 3.56 -16.29
C ARG A 285 -3.49 2.37 -17.21
N LYS A 286 -2.44 2.42 -18.03
CA LYS A 286 -2.06 1.35 -18.98
C LYS A 286 -1.44 0.10 -18.32
N CYS A 287 -1.00 0.18 -17.07
CA CYS A 287 -0.47 -0.96 -16.32
C CYS A 287 -1.32 -1.36 -15.11
N GLY A 288 -2.55 -0.84 -14.99
CA GLY A 288 -3.49 -1.22 -13.93
C GLY A 288 -3.18 -0.60 -12.56
N VAL A 289 -2.30 0.38 -12.48
CA VAL A 289 -1.99 1.11 -11.25
C VAL A 289 -3.08 2.15 -11.00
N ILE A 290 -3.64 2.14 -9.79
CA ILE A 290 -4.70 3.07 -9.41
C ILE A 290 -4.08 4.36 -8.87
N ALA A 291 -4.20 5.44 -9.64
CA ALA A 291 -3.76 6.75 -9.22
C ALA A 291 -4.77 7.38 -8.24
N VAL A 292 -4.27 7.83 -7.08
CA VAL A 292 -5.04 8.57 -6.07
C VAL A 292 -4.31 9.85 -5.66
N THR A 293 -5.01 10.76 -4.99
CA THR A 293 -4.47 12.10 -4.70
C THR A 293 -4.04 12.30 -3.25
N THR A 294 -4.50 11.45 -2.34
CA THR A 294 -4.23 11.58 -0.90
C THR A 294 -3.83 10.27 -0.25
N VAL A 295 -3.12 10.36 0.88
CA VAL A 295 -2.71 9.21 1.69
C VAL A 295 -3.91 8.42 2.24
N PRO A 296 -4.95 9.05 2.83
CA PRO A 296 -6.14 8.34 3.27
C PRO A 296 -6.80 7.55 2.13
N GLU A 297 -6.95 8.18 0.95
CA GLU A 297 -7.50 7.51 -0.23
C GLU A 297 -6.71 6.26 -0.61
N ALA A 298 -5.38 6.35 -0.57
CA ALA A 298 -4.52 5.23 -0.91
C ALA A 298 -4.73 4.04 0.04
N PHE A 299 -4.78 4.31 1.34
CA PHE A 299 -5.00 3.28 2.35
C PHE A 299 -6.37 2.63 2.25
N GLN A 300 -7.40 3.42 1.99
CA GLN A 300 -8.75 2.87 1.86
C GLN A 300 -8.82 1.98 0.61
N CYS A 301 -8.33 2.46 -0.55
CA CYS A 301 -8.24 1.65 -1.77
C CYS A 301 -7.47 0.34 -1.53
N ALA A 302 -6.31 0.42 -0.87
CA ALA A 302 -5.47 -0.73 -0.55
C ALA A 302 -6.21 -1.77 0.31
N LYS A 303 -6.92 -1.35 1.35
CA LYS A 303 -7.72 -2.25 2.21
C LYS A 303 -8.80 -2.99 1.43
N ILE A 304 -9.61 -2.26 0.66
CA ILE A 304 -10.73 -2.85 -0.09
C ILE A 304 -10.19 -3.87 -1.08
N MET A 305 -9.18 -3.47 -1.84
CA MET A 305 -8.67 -4.26 -2.95
C MET A 305 -7.80 -5.43 -2.49
N GLY A 306 -7.11 -5.28 -1.37
CA GLY A 306 -6.39 -6.38 -0.71
C GLY A 306 -7.32 -7.44 -0.13
N ALA A 307 -8.57 -7.07 0.20
CA ALA A 307 -9.60 -7.99 0.68
C ALA A 307 -10.34 -8.73 -0.45
N LEU A 308 -10.19 -8.30 -1.71
CA LEU A 308 -10.84 -8.94 -2.84
C LEU A 308 -10.25 -10.33 -3.09
N LYS A 309 -11.11 -11.36 -3.04
CA LYS A 309 -10.74 -12.74 -3.41
C LYS A 309 -10.54 -12.92 -4.92
N LYS A 310 -11.21 -12.08 -5.72
CA LYS A 310 -11.16 -12.10 -7.19
C LYS A 310 -11.03 -10.68 -7.73
N PRO A 311 -10.37 -10.48 -8.88
CA PRO A 311 -10.34 -9.17 -9.52
C PRO A 311 -11.77 -8.72 -9.84
N LEU A 312 -12.05 -7.44 -9.61
CA LEU A 312 -13.32 -6.84 -10.02
C LEU A 312 -13.31 -6.68 -11.55
N TYR A 313 -14.25 -7.31 -12.25
CA TYR A 313 -14.28 -7.34 -13.72
C TYR A 313 -15.33 -6.42 -14.35
N GLY A 314 -16.26 -5.89 -13.55
CA GLY A 314 -17.32 -5.03 -14.05
C GLY A 314 -17.68 -3.92 -13.09
N LYS A 315 -18.62 -3.10 -13.53
CA LYS A 315 -19.05 -1.87 -12.86
C LYS A 315 -20.55 -1.83 -12.58
N ARG A 316 -21.23 -2.95 -12.75
CA ARG A 316 -22.67 -3.07 -12.55
C ARG A 316 -22.95 -3.20 -11.05
N ALA A 317 -23.74 -2.30 -10.50
CA ALA A 317 -24.00 -2.23 -9.08
C ALA A 317 -25.48 -2.44 -8.75
N VAL A 318 -25.72 -3.20 -7.69
CA VAL A 318 -26.98 -3.20 -6.95
C VAL A 318 -26.76 -2.54 -5.61
N VAL A 319 -27.70 -1.71 -5.18
CA VAL A 319 -27.61 -0.99 -3.91
C VAL A 319 -28.79 -1.40 -3.06
N ILE A 320 -28.54 -1.77 -1.80
CA ILE A 320 -29.58 -2.11 -0.82
C ILE A 320 -29.45 -1.14 0.34
N THR A 321 -30.55 -0.47 0.71
CA THR A 321 -30.53 0.49 1.81
C THR A 321 -31.84 0.47 2.57
N ASN A 322 -31.82 0.78 3.86
CA ASN A 322 -33.00 1.06 4.65
C ASN A 322 -33.30 2.58 4.75
N ALA A 323 -32.66 3.41 3.93
CA ALA A 323 -32.87 4.86 3.94
C ALA A 323 -32.84 5.46 2.52
N GLY A 324 -34.02 5.89 2.05
CA GLY A 324 -34.20 6.49 0.73
C GLY A 324 -33.31 7.70 0.41
N GLY A 325 -32.89 8.49 1.41
CA GLY A 325 -31.92 9.58 1.20
C GLY A 325 -30.58 9.08 0.62
N PHE A 326 -30.10 7.92 1.08
CA PHE A 326 -28.89 7.30 0.57
C PHE A 326 -29.10 6.60 -0.78
N ALA A 327 -30.35 6.22 -1.11
CA ALA A 327 -30.67 5.75 -2.45
C ALA A 327 -30.51 6.86 -3.51
N VAL A 328 -30.93 8.09 -3.18
CA VAL A 328 -30.75 9.25 -4.07
C VAL A 328 -29.26 9.57 -4.25
N LEU A 329 -28.52 9.70 -3.14
CA LEU A 329 -27.09 10.00 -3.20
C LEU A 329 -26.28 8.91 -3.92
N SER A 330 -26.69 7.65 -3.78
CA SER A 330 -26.08 6.53 -4.50
C SER A 330 -26.15 6.70 -6.01
N ASN A 331 -27.30 7.10 -6.55
CA ASN A 331 -27.44 7.39 -7.98
C ASN A 331 -26.52 8.53 -8.42
N ASP A 332 -26.54 9.66 -7.70
CA ASP A 332 -25.71 10.83 -8.01
C ASP A 332 -24.21 10.48 -8.04
N TYR A 333 -23.76 9.71 -7.04
CA TYR A 333 -22.35 9.33 -6.95
C TYR A 333 -21.96 8.26 -7.96
N ALA A 334 -22.83 7.27 -8.20
CA ALA A 334 -22.60 6.25 -9.22
C ALA A 334 -22.44 6.88 -10.61
N GLU A 335 -23.32 7.80 -11.00
CA GLU A 335 -23.25 8.51 -12.27
C GLU A 335 -21.93 9.29 -12.42
N ARG A 336 -21.55 10.07 -11.39
CA ARG A 336 -20.29 10.85 -11.39
C ARG A 336 -19.04 9.98 -11.46
N ARG A 337 -19.10 8.75 -10.94
CA ARG A 337 -17.96 7.85 -10.82
C ARG A 337 -17.93 6.77 -11.89
N GLY A 338 -18.97 6.68 -12.72
CA GLY A 338 -19.08 5.72 -13.82
C GLY A 338 -19.40 4.29 -13.36
N ILE A 339 -20.16 4.16 -12.27
CA ILE A 339 -20.73 2.90 -11.78
C ILE A 339 -22.15 2.76 -12.35
N ASP A 340 -22.45 1.60 -12.91
CA ASP A 340 -23.72 1.35 -13.59
C ASP A 340 -24.71 0.74 -12.59
N ILE A 341 -25.59 1.54 -12.00
CA ILE A 341 -26.70 1.02 -11.18
C ILE A 341 -27.67 0.30 -12.14
N VAL A 342 -27.77 -1.02 -12.01
CA VAL A 342 -28.52 -1.85 -12.97
C VAL A 342 -30.01 -1.80 -12.75
N ASP A 343 -30.78 -1.86 -13.84
CA ASP A 343 -32.22 -2.09 -13.75
C ASP A 343 -32.51 -3.49 -13.19
N ILE A 344 -33.39 -3.57 -12.19
CA ILE A 344 -33.84 -4.85 -11.64
C ILE A 344 -34.93 -5.41 -12.57
N PRO A 345 -34.77 -6.64 -13.10
CA PRO A 345 -35.78 -7.27 -13.92
C PRO A 345 -37.16 -7.35 -13.24
N GLU A 346 -38.23 -7.17 -14.01
CA GLU A 346 -39.61 -7.15 -13.50
C GLU A 346 -39.99 -8.42 -12.72
N HIS A 347 -39.46 -9.58 -13.11
CA HIS A 347 -39.72 -10.83 -12.40
C HIS A 347 -39.10 -10.86 -11.00
N LEU A 348 -37.94 -10.23 -10.79
CA LEU A 348 -37.33 -10.10 -9.47
C LEU A 348 -38.08 -9.05 -8.63
N ILE A 349 -38.55 -7.97 -9.23
CA ILE A 349 -39.41 -6.98 -8.55
C ILE A 349 -40.68 -7.67 -8.02
N LYS A 350 -41.35 -8.49 -8.85
CA LYS A 350 -42.55 -9.25 -8.45
C LYS A 350 -42.28 -10.25 -7.34
N GLU A 351 -41.09 -10.84 -7.33
CA GLU A 351 -40.69 -11.72 -6.24
C GLU A 351 -40.45 -10.95 -4.95
N MET A 352 -39.75 -9.80 -5.02
CA MET A 352 -39.53 -8.91 -3.88
C MET A 352 -40.85 -8.36 -3.31
N ASP A 353 -41.86 -8.08 -4.14
CA ASP A 353 -43.21 -7.66 -3.73
C ASP A 353 -43.91 -8.68 -2.79
N THR A 354 -43.48 -9.94 -2.77
CA THR A 354 -44.07 -10.98 -1.91
C THR A 354 -43.70 -10.84 -0.44
N PHE A 355 -42.61 -10.12 -0.12
CA PHE A 355 -42.12 -9.96 1.25
C PHE A 355 -41.74 -8.51 1.62
N LEU A 356 -41.55 -7.62 0.64
CA LEU A 356 -41.36 -6.19 0.90
C LEU A 356 -42.71 -5.47 1.07
N PRO A 357 -42.77 -4.40 1.89
CA PRO A 357 -44.00 -3.61 2.07
C PRO A 357 -44.45 -2.95 0.77
N GLU A 358 -45.76 -2.77 0.57
CA GLU A 358 -46.36 -2.21 -0.65
C GLU A 358 -45.72 -0.88 -1.13
N PHE A 359 -45.21 -0.08 -0.19
CA PHE A 359 -44.66 1.26 -0.42
C PHE A 359 -43.14 1.30 -0.64
N TRP A 360 -42.46 0.16 -0.81
CA TRP A 360 -41.07 0.15 -1.28
C TRP A 360 -40.98 0.67 -2.74
N ASN A 361 -39.80 1.14 -3.13
CA ASN A 361 -39.62 1.93 -4.35
C ASN A 361 -39.62 1.15 -5.67
N ARG A 362 -39.56 -0.19 -5.65
CA ARG A 362 -39.53 -1.07 -6.84
C ARG A 362 -38.43 -0.72 -7.84
N ASN A 363 -37.25 -0.34 -7.33
CA ASN A 363 -36.15 0.11 -8.17
C ASN A 363 -34.79 -0.25 -7.56
N ASN A 364 -33.71 0.02 -8.28
CA ASN A 364 -32.34 0.03 -7.77
C ASN A 364 -31.88 1.49 -7.61
N PRO A 365 -31.43 1.93 -6.42
CA PRO A 365 -31.29 1.21 -5.16
C PRO A 365 -32.58 0.63 -4.58
N VAL A 366 -32.52 -0.56 -3.99
CA VAL A 366 -33.61 -1.21 -3.27
C VAL A 366 -33.77 -0.55 -1.90
N ASP A 367 -34.81 0.28 -1.74
CA ASP A 367 -35.14 0.96 -0.48
C ASP A 367 -36.06 0.08 0.38
N LEU A 368 -35.49 -0.50 1.43
CA LEU A 368 -36.13 -1.38 2.40
C LEU A 368 -36.95 -0.65 3.46
N LEU A 369 -36.94 0.69 3.44
CA LEU A 369 -37.60 1.59 4.37
C LEU A 369 -36.94 1.62 5.76
N GLY A 370 -37.18 2.70 6.51
CA GLY A 370 -36.49 2.98 7.77
C GLY A 370 -36.73 1.97 8.91
N ASP A 371 -37.80 1.16 8.81
CA ASP A 371 -38.16 0.10 9.74
C ASP A 371 -37.71 -1.29 9.27
N ALA A 372 -36.82 -1.37 8.27
CA ALA A 372 -36.31 -2.64 7.77
C ALA A 372 -35.65 -3.48 8.88
N ASP A 373 -36.12 -4.70 9.03
CA ASP A 373 -35.52 -5.71 9.89
C ASP A 373 -34.53 -6.58 9.10
N GLU A 374 -33.88 -7.51 9.80
CA GLU A 374 -32.92 -8.43 9.20
C GLU A 374 -33.56 -9.29 8.09
N ALA A 375 -34.84 -9.65 8.24
CA ALA A 375 -35.55 -10.48 7.29
C ALA A 375 -35.71 -9.80 5.92
N ARG A 376 -35.98 -8.49 5.87
CA ARG A 376 -36.05 -7.74 4.60
C ARG A 376 -34.71 -7.71 3.87
N PHE A 377 -33.61 -7.47 4.58
CA PHE A 377 -32.27 -7.52 3.99
C PHE A 377 -31.95 -8.92 3.45
N ARG A 378 -32.23 -9.97 4.23
CA ARG A 378 -32.00 -11.37 3.82
C ARG A 378 -32.88 -11.79 2.64
N GLY A 379 -34.14 -11.37 2.60
CA GLY A 379 -35.03 -11.68 1.48
C GLY A 379 -34.51 -11.12 0.15
N VAL A 380 -34.10 -9.84 0.14
CA VAL A 380 -33.53 -9.23 -1.08
C VAL A 380 -32.21 -9.89 -1.47
N LEU A 381 -31.37 -10.18 -0.48
CA LEU A 381 -30.12 -10.90 -0.68
C LEU A 381 -30.34 -12.27 -1.34
N ASP A 382 -31.29 -13.04 -0.82
CA ASP A 382 -31.60 -14.40 -1.29
C ASP A 382 -32.17 -14.41 -2.72
N VAL A 383 -32.78 -13.31 -3.17
CA VAL A 383 -33.18 -13.14 -4.58
C VAL A 383 -31.96 -12.82 -5.46
N LEU A 384 -31.12 -11.87 -5.03
CA LEU A 384 -29.99 -11.37 -5.83
C LEU A 384 -28.81 -12.36 -5.94
N THR A 385 -28.65 -13.25 -4.97
CA THR A 385 -27.55 -14.24 -4.90
C THR A 385 -27.82 -15.56 -5.60
N ARG A 386 -29.01 -15.78 -6.16
CA ARG A 386 -29.28 -17.03 -6.89
C ARG A 386 -28.40 -17.12 -8.13
N GLU A 387 -28.02 -18.34 -8.48
CA GLU A 387 -27.10 -18.63 -9.58
C GLU A 387 -27.58 -18.00 -10.90
N GLU A 388 -28.90 -18.03 -11.17
CA GLU A 388 -29.49 -17.40 -12.35
C GLU A 388 -29.38 -15.86 -12.38
N ASN A 389 -29.20 -15.23 -11.21
CA ASN A 389 -29.19 -13.77 -11.03
C ASN A 389 -27.78 -13.21 -10.77
N GLU A 390 -26.79 -14.06 -10.47
CA GLU A 390 -25.43 -13.62 -10.11
C GLU A 390 -24.77 -12.79 -11.23
N THR A 391 -25.09 -13.11 -12.48
CA THR A 391 -24.56 -12.37 -13.64
C THR A 391 -25.20 -10.99 -13.84
N LEU A 392 -26.25 -10.61 -13.11
CA LEU A 392 -26.94 -9.32 -13.26
C LEU A 392 -26.06 -8.15 -12.77
N TRP A 393 -25.23 -8.37 -11.76
CA TRP A 393 -24.46 -7.35 -11.07
C TRP A 393 -23.03 -7.82 -10.81
N ASP A 394 -22.12 -6.88 -10.52
CA ASP A 394 -20.71 -7.14 -10.19
C ASP A 394 -20.37 -6.65 -8.76
N ILE A 395 -21.15 -5.67 -8.26
CA ILE A 395 -20.94 -4.99 -6.98
C ILE A 395 -22.28 -4.86 -6.24
N ALA A 396 -22.31 -5.20 -4.96
CA ALA A 396 -23.41 -4.92 -4.05
C ALA A 396 -22.97 -3.89 -3.01
N VAL A 397 -23.70 -2.77 -2.92
CA VAL A 397 -23.48 -1.74 -1.88
C VAL A 397 -24.62 -1.81 -0.87
N ILE A 398 -24.33 -2.27 0.35
CA ILE A 398 -25.30 -2.33 1.45
C ILE A 398 -25.10 -1.11 2.36
N ILE A 399 -26.13 -0.30 2.50
CA ILE A 399 -26.08 0.95 3.26
C ILE A 399 -26.98 0.85 4.49
N THR A 400 -26.44 1.20 5.65
CA THR A 400 -27.18 1.26 6.92
C THR A 400 -26.91 2.56 7.67
N PHE A 401 -27.86 2.93 8.53
CA PHE A 401 -27.79 4.07 9.44
C PHE A 401 -28.28 3.66 10.85
N PRO A 402 -27.94 4.43 11.91
CA PRO A 402 -28.32 4.11 13.27
C PRO A 402 -29.83 4.05 13.45
N ASN A 403 -30.32 2.90 13.90
CA ASN A 403 -31.72 2.72 14.26
C ASN A 403 -31.85 1.66 15.38
N LYS A 404 -33.08 1.50 15.90
CA LYS A 404 -33.38 0.56 17.01
C LYS A 404 -33.99 -0.77 16.55
N VAL A 405 -34.29 -0.92 15.26
CA VAL A 405 -34.94 -2.10 14.69
C VAL A 405 -33.89 -3.15 14.33
N LEU A 406 -32.77 -2.73 13.75
CA LEU A 406 -31.70 -3.58 13.27
C LEU A 406 -30.38 -3.18 13.92
N SER A 407 -29.73 -4.13 14.61
CA SER A 407 -28.44 -3.87 15.24
C SER A 407 -27.32 -3.78 14.19
N PRO A 408 -26.23 -3.04 14.48
CA PRO A 408 -25.07 -2.98 13.60
C PRO A 408 -24.49 -4.36 13.27
N GLU A 409 -24.42 -5.25 14.27
CA GLU A 409 -23.92 -6.62 14.14
C GLU A 409 -24.80 -7.45 13.21
N GLN A 410 -26.12 -7.26 13.25
CA GLN A 410 -27.02 -7.95 12.32
C GLN A 410 -26.74 -7.53 10.86
N VAL A 411 -26.47 -6.24 10.60
CA VAL A 411 -26.06 -5.79 9.26
C VAL A 411 -24.70 -6.37 8.87
N GLY A 412 -23.76 -6.41 9.81
CA GLY A 412 -22.47 -7.09 9.62
C GLY A 412 -22.64 -8.56 9.23
N GLN A 413 -23.55 -9.27 9.89
CA GLN A 413 -23.87 -10.66 9.57
C GLN A 413 -24.52 -10.82 8.19
N VAL A 414 -25.41 -9.89 7.80
CA VAL A 414 -25.99 -9.86 6.44
C VAL A 414 -24.90 -9.74 5.38
N LEU A 415 -23.91 -8.86 5.58
CA LEU A 415 -22.77 -8.71 4.67
C LEU A 415 -21.96 -10.00 4.56
N ILE A 416 -21.68 -10.65 5.69
CA ILE A 416 -20.94 -11.92 5.74
C ILE A 416 -21.69 -13.02 4.99
N ASP A 417 -22.99 -13.11 5.20
CA ASP A 417 -23.81 -14.13 4.55
C ASP A 417 -23.92 -13.88 3.05
N TYR A 418 -23.93 -12.62 2.60
CA TYR A 418 -23.85 -12.27 1.19
C TYR A 418 -22.52 -12.71 0.59
N GLN A 419 -21.40 -12.31 1.19
CA GLN A 419 -20.07 -12.62 0.67
C GLN A 419 -19.82 -14.15 0.57
N LYS A 420 -20.51 -14.96 1.37
CA LYS A 420 -20.45 -16.43 1.28
C LYS A 420 -21.27 -17.02 0.13
N LYS A 421 -22.31 -16.32 -0.34
CA LYS A 421 -23.25 -16.78 -1.37
C LYS A 421 -22.95 -16.26 -2.77
N SER A 422 -22.08 -15.25 -2.91
CA SER A 422 -21.74 -14.69 -4.21
C SER A 422 -20.24 -14.48 -4.37
N GLU A 423 -19.79 -14.60 -5.61
CA GLU A 423 -18.43 -14.31 -6.05
C GLU A 423 -18.21 -12.83 -6.39
N ASN A 424 -19.28 -12.04 -6.43
CA ASN A 424 -19.26 -10.61 -6.68
C ASN A 424 -18.83 -9.80 -5.45
N LEU A 425 -18.42 -8.55 -5.67
CA LEU A 425 -17.94 -7.68 -4.61
C LEU A 425 -19.09 -7.20 -3.72
N VAL A 426 -19.01 -7.46 -2.41
CA VAL A 426 -19.94 -6.91 -1.41
C VAL A 426 -19.24 -5.81 -0.60
N VAL A 427 -19.87 -4.63 -0.51
CA VAL A 427 -19.37 -3.47 0.21
C VAL A 427 -20.42 -2.96 1.20
N GLY A 428 -20.01 -2.70 2.44
CA GLY A 428 -20.84 -2.05 3.45
C GLY A 428 -20.60 -0.55 3.53
N SER A 429 -21.65 0.23 3.74
CA SER A 429 -21.60 1.65 4.11
C SER A 429 -22.40 1.88 5.39
N PHE A 430 -21.68 2.07 6.50
CA PHE A 430 -22.23 2.25 7.86
C PHE A 430 -22.13 3.72 8.24
N ILE A 431 -23.21 4.47 8.00
CA ILE A 431 -23.21 5.93 8.09
C ILE A 431 -23.88 6.33 9.40
N GLY A 432 -23.08 6.52 10.45
CA GLY A 432 -23.62 6.79 11.79
C GLY A 432 -22.62 6.94 12.93
N GLY A 433 -21.30 6.87 12.65
CA GLY A 433 -20.25 6.96 13.66
C GLY A 433 -20.17 5.74 14.59
N ASP A 434 -19.58 5.93 15.76
CA ASP A 434 -19.17 4.87 16.69
C ASP A 434 -20.28 3.89 17.10
N CYS A 435 -21.55 4.31 17.07
CA CYS A 435 -22.67 3.44 17.39
C CYS A 435 -22.85 2.27 16.40
N LEU A 436 -22.24 2.36 15.22
CA LEU A 436 -22.23 1.31 14.20
C LEU A 436 -20.96 0.44 14.24
N GLN A 437 -19.97 0.81 15.05
CA GLN A 437 -18.65 0.18 15.08
C GLN A 437 -18.68 -1.35 15.29
N PRO A 438 -19.54 -1.93 16.15
CA PRO A 438 -19.61 -3.38 16.30
C PRO A 438 -19.90 -4.14 14.99
N GLY A 439 -20.74 -3.57 14.11
CA GLY A 439 -21.02 -4.14 12.80
C GLY A 439 -19.87 -3.97 11.81
N VAL A 440 -19.18 -2.83 11.90
CA VAL A 440 -17.97 -2.53 11.10
C VAL A 440 -16.84 -3.51 11.45
N ASP A 441 -16.61 -3.73 12.75
CA ASP A 441 -15.56 -4.64 13.24
C ASP A 441 -15.85 -6.07 12.79
N LEU A 442 -17.08 -6.56 12.99
CA LEU A 442 -17.51 -7.90 12.57
C LEU A 442 -17.31 -8.13 11.07
N ALA A 443 -17.67 -7.15 10.23
CA ALA A 443 -17.48 -7.24 8.79
C ALA A 443 -15.99 -7.24 8.40
N ARG A 444 -15.17 -6.39 9.06
CA ARG A 444 -13.71 -6.32 8.82
C ARG A 444 -12.98 -7.58 9.23
N GLU A 445 -13.39 -8.24 10.32
CA GLU A 445 -12.86 -9.55 10.74
C GLU A 445 -13.04 -10.63 9.66
N HIS A 446 -13.98 -10.43 8.73
CA HIS A 446 -14.27 -11.33 7.62
C HIS A 446 -13.79 -10.78 6.26
N ASP A 447 -12.86 -9.83 6.26
CA ASP A 447 -12.31 -9.19 5.04
C ASP A 447 -13.42 -8.55 4.16
N ILE A 448 -14.47 -7.96 4.78
CA ILE A 448 -15.50 -7.22 4.03
C ILE A 448 -15.18 -5.73 4.07
N PRO A 449 -15.09 -5.06 2.92
CA PRO A 449 -14.85 -3.62 2.87
C PRO A 449 -16.04 -2.84 3.44
N VAL A 450 -15.76 -1.97 4.42
CA VAL A 450 -16.76 -1.13 5.07
C VAL A 450 -16.31 0.33 5.16
N PHE A 451 -17.22 1.24 4.84
CA PHE A 451 -17.02 2.69 4.78
C PHE A 451 -18.03 3.44 5.64
N ASP A 452 -17.62 4.60 6.15
CA ASP A 452 -18.42 5.54 6.92
C ASP A 452 -18.93 6.74 6.09
N GLU A 453 -18.39 6.94 4.88
CA GLU A 453 -18.79 8.00 3.95
C GLU A 453 -19.22 7.42 2.58
N LEU A 454 -20.46 7.72 2.17
CA LEU A 454 -21.06 7.13 0.96
C LEU A 454 -20.38 7.58 -0.33
N GLU A 455 -20.05 8.87 -0.48
CA GLU A 455 -19.36 9.38 -1.68
C GLU A 455 -18.05 8.62 -1.91
N PHE A 456 -17.38 8.31 -0.80
CA PHE A 456 -16.09 7.66 -0.79
C PHE A 456 -16.16 6.20 -1.30
N VAL A 457 -17.26 5.49 -1.04
CA VAL A 457 -17.55 4.17 -1.62
C VAL A 457 -17.48 4.25 -3.15
N TYR A 458 -18.30 5.11 -3.75
CA TYR A 458 -18.39 5.25 -5.21
C TYR A 458 -17.11 5.83 -5.82
N ARG A 459 -16.43 6.74 -5.12
CA ARG A 459 -15.13 7.25 -5.55
C ARG A 459 -14.13 6.12 -5.69
N THR A 460 -14.05 5.24 -4.70
CA THR A 460 -13.14 4.09 -4.71
C THR A 460 -13.52 3.07 -5.78
N LEU A 461 -14.81 2.70 -5.86
CA LEU A 461 -15.30 1.79 -6.90
C LEU A 461 -15.05 2.32 -8.31
N GLY A 462 -15.24 3.63 -8.54
CA GLY A 462 -14.94 4.27 -9.82
C GLY A 462 -13.46 4.23 -10.19
N LEU A 463 -12.57 4.40 -9.21
CA LEU A 463 -11.12 4.27 -9.41
C LEU A 463 -10.71 2.83 -9.75
N MET A 464 -11.32 1.85 -9.09
CA MET A 464 -11.11 0.42 -9.33
C MET A 464 -11.56 0.01 -10.74
N THR A 465 -12.77 0.41 -11.11
CA THR A 465 -13.41 -0.02 -12.36
C THR A 465 -12.85 0.66 -13.60
N LYS A 466 -12.35 1.90 -13.49
CA LYS A 466 -11.67 2.62 -14.59
C LYS A 466 -10.39 1.92 -15.07
N ASN A 467 -9.75 1.15 -14.19
CA ASN A 467 -8.49 0.46 -14.46
C ASN A 467 -8.66 -1.02 -14.84
N ILE A 468 -9.91 -1.49 -14.99
CA ILE A 468 -10.19 -2.81 -15.57
C ILE A 468 -9.78 -2.75 -17.04
N ILE A 469 -8.59 -3.28 -17.34
CA ILE A 469 -8.15 -3.49 -18.71
C ILE A 469 -9.16 -4.48 -19.31
N ARG A 470 -10.04 -3.99 -20.19
CA ARG A 470 -10.90 -4.84 -21.00
C ARG A 470 -9.99 -5.81 -21.75
N LYS A 471 -10.13 -7.11 -21.47
CA LYS A 471 -9.43 -8.18 -22.19
C LYS A 471 -9.73 -8.12 -23.68
#